data_AF-A0AAV2HJU4-F1
#
_entry.id   AF-A0AAV2HJU4-F1
#
_cell.length_a   1.000
_cell.length_b   1.000
_cell.length_c   1.000
_cell.angle_alpha   90.00
_cell.angle_beta   90.00
_cell.angle_gamma   90.00
#
_symmetry.space_group_name_H-M   'P 1'
#
loop_
_entity.id
_entity.type
_entity.pdbx_description
1 polymer ?
#
loop_
_entity_poly.entity_id
_entity_poly.type
_entity_poly.pdbx_seq_one_letter_code
_entity_poly.pdbx_strand_id
1 'polypeptide(L)'
;MCGGSSEFVPCSRVGHIYRGPRSGGVPKKAQPAPKVPHSSANYLRVVEVWMEGEFKEYFYTREPWLRGAPYGNVSEQLHMKQAKNCKSFRWFMENVAYDVYDRFPPLPPN
;
A
#
# COMPACT_ATOMS: atom_id res chain seq x y z
N MET A 1 -11.17 -8.47 1.21
CA MET A 1 -12.10 -7.38 1.62
C MET A 1 -13.42 -7.39 0.84
N CYS A 2 -13.42 -7.54 -0.48
CA CYS A 2 -14.65 -7.45 -1.31
C CYS A 2 -15.17 -8.82 -1.83
N GLY A 3 -14.98 -9.91 -1.08
CA GLY A 3 -15.53 -11.24 -1.41
C GLY A 3 -14.66 -12.19 -2.25
N GLY A 4 -13.52 -11.74 -2.78
CA GLY A 4 -12.55 -12.63 -3.45
C GLY A 4 -11.51 -13.25 -2.50
N SER A 5 -10.69 -14.16 -3.04
CA SER A 5 -9.54 -14.77 -2.37
C SER A 5 -8.24 -14.59 -3.15
N SER A 6 -7.10 -14.86 -2.52
CA SER A 6 -5.76 -14.73 -3.11
C SER A 6 -4.92 -15.92 -2.65
N GLU A 7 -4.66 -16.86 -3.55
CA GLU A 7 -4.01 -18.14 -3.22
C GLU A 7 -2.60 -18.23 -3.79
N PHE A 8 -1.68 -18.73 -2.99
CA PHE A 8 -0.41 -19.25 -3.51
C PHE A 8 -0.64 -20.67 -4.01
N VAL A 9 -0.38 -20.92 -5.29
CA VAL A 9 -0.59 -22.24 -5.93
C VAL A 9 0.76 -22.96 -6.05
N PRO A 10 1.10 -23.93 -5.16
CA PRO A 10 2.46 -24.48 -5.08
C PRO A 10 2.88 -25.29 -6.32
N CYS A 11 1.91 -25.83 -7.06
CA CYS A 11 2.11 -26.62 -8.28
C CYS A 11 2.37 -25.75 -9.53
N SER A 12 2.07 -24.46 -9.50
CA SER A 12 2.35 -23.53 -10.59
C SER A 12 3.58 -22.70 -10.23
N ARG A 13 4.67 -22.85 -11.00
CA ARG A 13 5.96 -22.22 -10.67
C ARG A 13 6.46 -21.40 -11.84
N VAL A 14 6.91 -20.18 -11.54
CA VAL A 14 7.53 -19.27 -12.50
C VAL A 14 8.86 -18.81 -11.92
N GLY A 15 9.94 -18.87 -12.72
CA GLY A 15 11.24 -18.34 -12.34
C GLY A 15 11.31 -16.83 -12.59
N HIS A 16 11.76 -16.06 -11.60
CA HIS A 16 12.01 -14.62 -11.73
C HIS A 16 13.48 -14.34 -11.40
N ILE A 17 14.23 -13.78 -12.36
CA ILE A 17 15.62 -13.36 -12.14
C ILE A 17 15.61 -11.99 -11.45
N TYR A 18 16.02 -11.95 -10.19
CA TYR A 18 16.18 -10.69 -9.47
C TYR A 18 17.31 -9.84 -10.07
N ARG A 19 17.09 -8.53 -10.14
CA ARG A 19 18.13 -7.60 -10.61
C ARG A 19 19.26 -7.51 -9.59
N GLY A 20 20.49 -7.61 -10.07
CA GLY A 20 21.69 -7.29 -9.28
C GLY A 20 21.84 -5.79 -9.04
N PRO A 21 22.93 -5.37 -8.37
CA PRO A 21 23.29 -3.96 -8.21
C PRO A 21 23.25 -3.24 -9.55
N ARG A 22 22.72 -2.02 -9.58
CA ARG A 22 22.54 -1.25 -10.81
C ARG A 22 23.91 -0.76 -11.32
N SER A 23 24.64 -1.58 -12.05
CA SER A 23 25.87 -1.20 -12.75
C SER A 23 25.52 -0.67 -14.15
N GLY A 24 25.52 0.66 -14.32
CA GLY A 24 25.41 1.29 -15.64
C GLY A 24 23.99 1.34 -16.21
N GLY A 25 23.25 2.39 -15.88
CA GLY A 25 22.07 2.80 -16.65
C GLY A 25 22.35 4.13 -17.33
N VAL A 26 21.88 4.30 -18.57
CA VAL A 26 21.84 5.61 -19.23
C VAL A 26 21.18 6.61 -18.28
N PRO A 27 21.82 7.75 -17.96
CA PRO A 27 21.19 8.78 -17.14
C PRO A 27 19.86 9.15 -17.79
N LYS A 28 18.75 8.84 -17.12
CA LYS A 28 17.47 9.44 -17.53
C LYS A 28 17.67 10.95 -17.40
N LYS A 29 17.31 11.72 -18.44
CA LYS A 29 17.27 13.19 -18.34
C LYS A 29 16.58 13.54 -17.02
N ALA A 30 17.27 14.28 -16.16
CA ALA A 30 16.75 14.67 -14.86
C ALA A 30 15.47 15.48 -15.09
N GLN A 31 14.33 14.82 -14.92
CA GLN A 31 13.05 15.53 -14.83
C GLN A 31 13.05 16.26 -13.48
N PRO A 32 12.45 17.45 -13.39
CA PRO A 32 12.24 18.08 -12.09
C PRO A 32 11.57 17.07 -11.18
N ALA A 33 12.20 16.77 -10.04
CA ALA A 33 11.63 15.82 -9.10
C ALA A 33 10.29 16.39 -8.62
N PRO A 34 9.19 15.62 -8.68
CA PRO A 34 7.95 16.06 -8.08
C PRO A 34 8.15 16.26 -6.58
N LYS A 35 7.43 17.21 -5.98
CA LYS A 35 7.48 17.46 -4.52
C LYS A 35 7.18 16.19 -3.71
N VAL A 36 6.32 15.31 -4.25
CA VAL A 36 6.03 13.98 -3.71
C VAL A 36 6.47 12.95 -4.75
N PRO A 37 7.35 11.99 -4.41
CA PRO A 37 7.69 10.89 -5.29
C PRO A 37 6.43 10.15 -5.75
N HIS A 38 6.36 9.76 -7.03
CA HIS A 38 5.18 9.05 -7.56
C HIS A 38 4.85 7.77 -6.79
N SER A 39 5.86 7.04 -6.31
CA SER A 39 5.67 5.88 -5.44
C SER A 39 4.96 6.24 -4.14
N SER A 40 5.34 7.36 -3.51
CA SER A 40 4.72 7.84 -2.27
C SER A 40 3.27 8.29 -2.50
N ALA A 41 3.00 8.99 -3.60
CA ALA A 41 1.63 9.33 -4.00
C ALA A 41 0.78 8.06 -4.22
N ASN A 42 1.34 7.01 -4.83
CA ASN A 42 0.63 5.74 -5.00
C ASN A 42 0.35 5.04 -3.67
N TYR A 43 1.30 5.03 -2.73
CA TYR A 43 1.06 4.51 -1.39
C TYR A 43 -0.07 5.27 -0.69
N LEU A 44 -0.06 6.61 -0.75
CA LEU A 44 -1.14 7.42 -0.19
C LEU A 44 -2.51 7.08 -0.77
N ARG A 45 -2.62 6.87 -2.09
CA ARG A 45 -3.89 6.46 -2.72
C ARG A 45 -4.39 5.12 -2.18
N VAL A 46 -3.50 4.16 -1.92
CA VAL A 46 -3.88 2.86 -1.34
C VAL A 46 -4.27 3.01 0.13
N VAL A 47 -3.48 3.74 0.91
CA VAL A 47 -3.72 3.98 2.33
C VAL A 47 -5.08 4.66 2.52
N GLU A 48 -5.34 5.76 1.82
CA GLU A 48 -6.57 6.54 1.96
C GLU A 48 -7.83 5.79 1.49
N VAL A 49 -7.71 4.86 0.53
CA VAL A 49 -8.86 4.07 0.06
C VAL A 49 -9.09 2.83 0.93
N TRP A 50 -8.02 2.13 1.32
CA TRP A 50 -8.13 0.78 1.89
C TRP A 50 -7.83 0.71 3.38
N MET A 51 -6.85 1.45 3.89
CA MET A 51 -6.42 1.39 5.28
C MET A 51 -7.21 2.37 6.15
N GLU A 52 -8.35 1.92 6.64
CA GLU A 52 -9.27 2.74 7.45
C GLU A 52 -8.74 2.92 8.89
N GLY A 53 -9.30 3.91 9.62
CA GLY A 53 -9.10 4.02 11.08
C GLY A 53 -7.65 4.13 11.52
N GLU A 54 -7.27 3.35 12.53
CA GLU A 54 -5.92 3.28 13.11
C GLU A 54 -4.86 2.80 12.11
N PHE A 55 -5.24 2.04 11.08
CA PHE A 55 -4.27 1.38 10.21
C PHE A 55 -3.55 2.38 9.29
N LYS A 56 -4.22 3.43 8.83
CA LYS A 56 -3.53 4.52 8.13
C LYS A 56 -2.64 5.34 9.06
N GLU A 57 -2.98 5.42 10.35
CA GLU A 57 -2.13 6.13 11.30
C GLU A 57 -0.79 5.42 11.48
N TYR A 58 -0.73 4.09 11.44
CA TYR A 58 0.57 3.38 11.41
C TYR A 58 1.44 3.77 10.21
N PHE A 59 0.84 3.98 9.04
CA PHE A 59 1.57 4.48 7.87
C PHE A 59 2.11 5.89 8.12
N TYR A 60 1.29 6.79 8.65
CA TYR A 60 1.70 8.17 8.94
C TYR A 60 2.64 8.31 10.14
N THR A 61 2.63 7.36 11.08
CA THR A 61 3.64 7.29 12.14
C THR A 61 5.01 7.07 11.51
N ARG A 62 5.10 6.13 10.57
CA ARG A 62 6.35 5.79 9.87
C ARG A 62 6.79 6.86 8.86
N GLU A 63 5.84 7.44 8.13
CA GLU A 63 6.09 8.43 7.07
C GLU A 63 5.35 9.76 7.35
N PRO A 64 5.70 10.49 8.42
CA PRO A 64 4.94 11.65 8.88
C PRO A 64 4.91 12.81 7.87
N TRP A 65 5.95 12.94 7.04
CA TRP A 65 6.05 13.94 5.99
C TRP A 65 5.04 13.75 4.85
N LEU A 66 4.40 12.58 4.75
CA LEU A 66 3.35 12.30 3.77
C LEU A 66 1.95 12.69 4.26
N ARG A 67 1.79 13.07 5.54
CA ARG A 67 0.51 13.54 6.05
C ARG A 67 0.10 14.83 5.34
N GLY A 68 -1.07 14.81 4.71
CA GLY A 68 -1.57 15.95 3.93
C GLY A 68 -0.86 16.17 2.58
N ALA A 69 0.06 15.28 2.19
CA ALA A 69 0.70 15.37 0.89
C ALA A 69 -0.31 15.06 -0.24
N PRO A 70 -0.18 15.71 -1.41
CA PRO A 70 -1.11 15.50 -2.52
C PRO A 70 -0.96 14.11 -3.12
N TYR A 71 -2.07 13.37 -3.20
CA TYR A 71 -2.16 12.04 -3.82
C TYR A 71 -3.19 11.96 -4.95
N GLY A 72 -3.84 13.09 -5.27
CA GLY A 72 -4.85 13.22 -6.33
C GLY A 72 -6.23 12.70 -5.93
N ASN A 73 -7.17 12.68 -6.88
CA ASN A 73 -8.55 12.26 -6.65
C ASN A 73 -8.66 10.73 -6.52
N VAL A 74 -9.35 10.25 -5.48
CA VAL A 74 -9.65 8.83 -5.21
C VAL A 74 -11.16 8.53 -5.02
N SER A 75 -12.04 9.48 -5.37
CA SER A 75 -13.48 9.38 -5.11
C SER A 75 -14.14 8.19 -5.78
N GLU A 76 -13.74 7.83 -7.01
CA GLU A 76 -14.29 6.66 -7.70
C GLU A 76 -13.93 5.35 -6.98
N GLN A 77 -12.71 5.26 -6.43
CA GLN A 77 -12.23 4.09 -5.70
C GLN A 77 -12.97 3.95 -4.36
N LEU A 78 -13.20 5.06 -3.67
CA LEU A 78 -14.02 5.09 -2.45
C LEU A 78 -15.47 4.68 -2.75
N HIS A 79 -16.06 5.23 -3.81
CA HIS A 79 -17.41 4.88 -4.24
C HIS A 79 -17.52 3.39 -4.61
N MET A 80 -16.53 2.85 -5.33
CA MET A 80 -16.48 1.43 -5.68
C MET A 80 -16.46 0.55 -4.42
N LYS A 81 -15.64 0.90 -3.43
CA LYS A 81 -15.56 0.17 -2.15
C LYS A 81 -16.90 0.14 -1.43
N GLN A 82 -17.61 1.27 -1.40
CA GLN A 82 -18.95 1.39 -0.83
C GLN A 82 -19.98 0.57 -1.63
N ALA A 83 -20.00 0.73 -2.96
CA ALA A 83 -20.94 0.07 -3.86
C ALA A 83 -20.81 -1.46 -3.84
N LYS A 84 -19.60 -1.99 -3.60
CA LYS A 84 -19.34 -3.43 -3.45
C LYS A 84 -19.52 -3.95 -2.03
N ASN A 85 -19.91 -3.08 -1.09
CA ASN A 85 -20.07 -3.40 0.33
C ASN A 85 -18.86 -4.18 0.89
N CYS A 86 -17.66 -3.68 0.57
CA CYS A 86 -16.43 -4.33 1.00
C CYS A 86 -16.31 -4.31 2.53
N LYS A 87 -15.74 -5.39 3.09
CA LYS A 87 -15.42 -5.48 4.51
C LYS A 87 -14.34 -4.46 4.90
N SER A 88 -14.35 -4.05 6.17
CA SER A 88 -13.38 -3.10 6.73
C SER A 88 -11.95 -3.64 6.72
N PHE A 89 -10.97 -2.74 6.81
CA PHE A 89 -9.57 -3.16 6.92
C PHE A 89 -9.27 -3.88 8.22
N ARG A 90 -9.95 -3.52 9.31
CA ARG A 90 -9.89 -4.24 10.58
C ARG A 90 -10.24 -5.72 10.40
N TRP A 91 -11.36 -6.01 9.73
CA TRP A 91 -11.76 -7.39 9.42
C TRP A 91 -10.66 -8.11 8.64
N PHE A 92 -10.03 -7.45 7.67
CA PHE A 92 -8.94 -8.06 6.89
C PHE A 92 -7.74 -8.42 7.79
N MET A 93 -7.32 -7.51 8.67
CA MET A 93 -6.21 -7.76 9.59
C MET A 93 -6.54 -8.85 10.62
N GLU A 94 -7.78 -8.93 11.10
CA GLU A 94 -8.16 -9.94 12.09
C GLU A 94 -8.43 -11.33 11.49
N ASN A 95 -8.88 -11.41 10.23
CA ASN A 95 -9.38 -12.67 9.64
C ASN A 95 -8.52 -13.23 8.51
N VAL A 96 -7.74 -12.37 7.84
CA VAL A 96 -6.93 -12.78 6.66
C VAL A 96 -5.44 -12.59 6.92
N ALA A 97 -5.06 -11.45 7.50
CA ALA A 97 -3.67 -11.09 7.74
C ALA A 97 -3.32 -11.06 9.24
N TYR A 98 -3.86 -12.03 9.99
CA TYR A 98 -3.78 -12.10 11.46
C TYR A 98 -2.35 -12.31 11.97
N ASP A 99 -1.49 -12.92 11.16
CA ASP A 99 -0.09 -13.23 11.45
C ASP A 99 0.87 -12.06 11.18
N VAL A 100 0.39 -10.97 10.56
CA VAL A 100 1.23 -9.81 10.25
C VAL A 100 1.84 -9.21 11.51
N TYR A 101 1.08 -9.13 12.60
CA TYR A 101 1.54 -8.54 13.85
C TYR A 101 2.56 -9.38 14.61
N ASP A 102 2.68 -10.68 14.30
CA ASP A 102 3.72 -11.54 14.89
C ASP A 102 5.11 -11.12 14.44
N ARG A 103 5.22 -10.55 13.23
CA ARG A 103 6.48 -10.13 12.62
C ARG A 103 6.65 -8.61 12.55
N PHE A 104 5.53 -7.88 12.43
CA PHE A 104 5.50 -6.43 12.29
C PHE A 104 4.52 -5.85 13.31
N PRO A 105 4.93 -5.71 14.59
CA PRO A 105 4.04 -5.25 15.65
C PRO A 105 3.50 -3.84 15.38
N PRO A 106 2.32 -3.49 15.93
CA PRO A 106 1.75 -2.15 15.77
C PRO A 106 2.71 -1.06 16.24
N LEU A 107 2.79 0.04 15.49
CA LEU A 107 3.64 1.16 15.86
C LEU A 107 2.97 2.01 16.94
N PRO A 108 3.75 2.56 17.91
CA PRO A 108 3.22 3.55 18.83
C PRO A 108 2.80 4.83 18.06
N PRO A 109 1.84 5.61 18.57
CA PRO A 109 1.59 6.95 18.04
C PRO A 109 2.86 7.83 18.10
N ASN A 110 3.02 8.73 17.12
CA ASN A 110 4.08 9.76 17.13
C ASN A 110 3.85 10.80 18.23
#